data_AF-A0A7C6AYZ5-F1
#
_entry.id   AF-A0A7C6AYZ5-F1
#
_cell.length_a   1.000
_cell.length_b   1.000
_cell.length_c   1.000
_cell.angle_alpha   90.00
_cell.angle_beta   90.00
_cell.angle_gamma   90.00
#
_symmetry.space_group_name_H-M   'P 1'
#
loop_
_entity.id
_entity.type
_entity.pdbx_description
1 polymer ?
#
loop_
_entity_poly.entity_id
_entity_poly.type
_entity_poly.pdbx_seq_one_letter_code
_entity_poly.pdbx_strand_id
1 'polypeptide(L)'
;MPAVTQRIDSWWRLILSEGKHRTMRAFLYLVPFAFLFFHLCGCHRTAYRRQADAEVRALLQQGQCDSRWQLRETAVYPKKQSRYYDPFCPDAEPMPPDDPVSHQLMHCVDGKKGWPHWHDNGDTYYVESPFWRAYLPRDERGVVVLDRARAVDLALIHSRDYQRQIENLYLSALNVTAERFRFDV
;
A
#
# COMPACT_ATOMS: atom_id res chain seq x y z
N MET A 1 -3.31 70.26 -37.21
CA MET A 1 -3.19 68.89 -37.77
C MET A 1 -3.45 67.86 -36.66
N PRO A 2 -4.71 67.48 -36.38
CA PRO A 2 -5.04 66.49 -35.35
C PRO A 2 -5.92 65.37 -35.95
N ALA A 3 -5.34 64.36 -36.60
CA ALA A 3 -6.13 63.25 -37.15
C ALA A 3 -5.45 61.88 -37.07
N VAL A 4 -4.23 61.80 -36.50
CA VAL A 4 -3.44 60.56 -36.49
C VAL A 4 -3.47 59.86 -35.12
N THR A 5 -3.77 60.58 -34.03
CA THR A 5 -3.68 60.04 -32.66
C THR A 5 -4.93 59.30 -32.17
N GLN A 6 -6.12 59.54 -32.72
CA GLN A 6 -7.35 58.87 -32.25
C GLN A 6 -7.50 57.42 -32.73
N ARG A 7 -6.76 56.97 -33.75
CA ARG A 7 -6.94 55.63 -34.34
C ARG A 7 -6.15 54.53 -33.62
N ILE A 8 -5.12 54.88 -32.86
CA ILE A 8 -4.25 53.91 -32.19
C ILE A 8 -4.81 53.52 -30.81
N ASP A 9 -5.50 54.43 -30.12
CA ASP A 9 -6.04 54.18 -28.78
C ASP A 9 -7.28 53.26 -28.74
N SER A 10 -8.02 53.13 -29.85
CA SER A 10 -9.19 52.23 -29.91
C SER A 10 -8.80 50.78 -30.19
N TRP A 11 -7.71 50.55 -30.94
CA TRP A 11 -7.22 49.21 -31.28
C TRP A 11 -6.63 48.49 -30.06
N TRP A 12 -5.92 49.20 -29.18
CA TRP A 12 -5.35 48.60 -27.96
C TRP A 12 -6.41 48.19 -26.93
N ARG A 13 -7.55 48.90 -26.86
CA ARG A 13 -8.64 48.57 -25.92
C ARG A 13 -9.46 47.34 -26.34
N LEU A 14 -9.59 47.09 -27.65
CA LEU A 14 -10.29 45.91 -28.16
C LEU A 14 -9.45 44.63 -28.01
N ILE A 15 -8.15 44.70 -28.28
CA ILE A 15 -7.24 43.55 -28.16
C ILE A 15 -7.08 43.09 -26.70
N LEU A 16 -7.08 44.03 -25.74
CA LEU A 16 -6.98 43.70 -24.31
C LEU A 16 -8.30 43.19 -23.70
N SER A 17 -9.47 43.46 -24.30
CA SER A 17 -10.75 42.97 -23.78
C SER A 17 -11.07 41.55 -24.28
N GLU A 18 -10.80 41.24 -25.55
CA GLU A 18 -11.12 39.92 -26.14
C GLU A 18 -10.25 38.78 -25.56
N GLY A 19 -8.99 39.05 -25.21
CA GLY A 19 -8.11 38.08 -24.56
C GLY A 19 -8.46 37.77 -23.09
N LYS A 20 -9.03 38.75 -22.38
CA LYS A 20 -9.32 38.66 -20.93
C LYS A 20 -10.57 37.84 -20.64
N HIS A 21 -11.59 37.91 -21.50
CA HIS A 21 -12.82 37.14 -21.33
C HIS A 21 -12.66 35.65 -21.65
N ARG A 22 -11.78 35.30 -22.60
CA ARG A 22 -11.52 33.91 -23.01
C ARG A 22 -10.68 33.16 -21.98
N THR A 23 -9.72 33.85 -21.35
CA THR A 23 -8.92 33.33 -20.23
C THR A 23 -9.73 33.23 -18.94
N MET A 24 -10.54 34.24 -18.58
CA MET A 24 -11.40 34.17 -17.38
C MET A 24 -12.48 33.09 -17.47
N ARG A 25 -13.07 32.84 -18.65
CA ARG A 25 -14.03 31.74 -18.85
C ARG A 25 -13.37 30.37 -18.74
N ALA A 26 -12.15 30.20 -19.26
CA ALA A 26 -11.39 28.97 -19.09
C ALA A 26 -11.03 28.70 -17.61
N PHE A 27 -10.64 29.73 -16.86
CA PHE A 27 -10.42 29.62 -15.41
C PHE A 27 -11.70 29.23 -14.65
N LEU A 28 -12.86 29.72 -15.06
CA LEU A 28 -14.16 29.40 -14.45
C LEU A 28 -14.55 27.92 -14.59
N TYR A 29 -14.09 27.23 -15.63
CA TYR A 29 -14.31 25.79 -15.82
C TYR A 29 -13.14 24.92 -15.31
N LEU A 30 -11.91 25.42 -15.35
CA LEU A 30 -10.72 24.68 -14.88
C LEU A 30 -10.63 24.58 -13.36
N VAL A 31 -11.03 25.61 -12.61
CA VAL A 31 -11.02 25.60 -11.14
C VAL A 31 -11.98 24.55 -10.56
N PRO A 32 -13.26 24.45 -10.94
CA PRO A 32 -14.14 23.40 -10.44
C PRO A 32 -13.72 21.99 -10.92
N PHE A 33 -13.16 21.86 -12.13
CA PHE A 33 -12.64 20.58 -12.62
C PHE A 33 -11.39 20.13 -11.85
N ALA A 34 -10.51 21.07 -11.50
CA ALA A 34 -9.38 20.81 -10.61
C ALA A 34 -9.85 20.43 -9.19
N PHE A 35 -10.82 21.15 -8.62
CA PHE A 35 -11.41 20.80 -7.32
C PHE A 35 -12.06 19.40 -7.32
N LEU A 36 -12.78 19.05 -8.39
CA LEU A 36 -13.35 17.71 -8.58
C LEU A 36 -12.25 16.63 -8.68
N PHE A 37 -11.17 16.91 -9.40
CA PHE A 37 -10.01 16.01 -9.52
C PHE A 37 -9.32 15.80 -8.16
N PHE A 38 -9.14 16.86 -7.37
CA PHE A 38 -8.58 16.76 -6.01
C PHE A 38 -9.47 15.94 -5.06
N HIS A 39 -10.80 15.98 -5.23
CA HIS A 39 -11.71 15.15 -4.41
C HIS A 39 -11.69 13.66 -4.79
N LEU A 40 -11.27 13.30 -6.01
CA LEU A 40 -11.17 11.91 -6.45
C LEU A 40 -9.85 11.23 -6.06
N CYS A 41 -8.82 12.00 -5.68
CA CYS A 41 -7.51 11.48 -5.28
C CYS A 41 -7.42 11.04 -3.80
N GLY A 42 -8.49 11.15 -3.01
CA GLY A 42 -8.44 11.09 -1.55
C GLY A 42 -8.63 9.72 -0.87
N CYS A 43 -9.06 8.68 -1.57
CA CYS A 43 -9.46 7.41 -0.93
C CYS A 43 -8.87 6.19 -1.64
N HIS A 44 -7.63 5.83 -1.34
CA HIS A 44 -7.07 4.54 -1.75
C HIS A 44 -6.87 3.64 -0.53
N ARG A 45 -7.32 2.38 -0.61
CA ARG A 45 -7.15 1.35 0.45
C ARG A 45 -5.73 1.30 1.03
N THR A 46 -4.73 1.27 0.16
CA THR A 46 -3.31 1.35 0.51
C THR A 46 -2.93 2.57 1.36
N ALA A 47 -3.52 3.74 1.12
CA ALA A 47 -3.23 4.93 1.93
C ALA A 47 -3.75 4.74 3.37
N TYR A 48 -5.00 4.28 3.53
CA TYR A 48 -5.59 3.99 4.83
C TYR A 48 -4.82 2.90 5.59
N ARG A 49 -4.44 1.82 4.91
CA ARG A 49 -3.62 0.76 5.50
C ARG A 49 -2.27 1.28 5.98
N ARG A 50 -1.55 2.05 5.15
CA ARG A 50 -0.24 2.62 5.52
C ARG A 50 -0.35 3.61 6.67
N GLN A 51 -1.43 4.39 6.72
CA GLN A 51 -1.69 5.29 7.83
C GLN A 51 -1.91 4.50 9.13
N ALA A 52 -2.80 3.50 9.11
CA ALA A 52 -3.04 2.62 10.25
C ALA A 52 -1.75 1.93 10.72
N ASP A 53 -0.93 1.41 9.79
CA ASP A 53 0.36 0.81 10.11
C ASP A 53 1.32 1.79 10.80
N ALA A 54 1.33 3.05 10.37
CA ALA A 54 2.18 4.09 10.96
C ALA A 54 1.74 4.46 12.37
N GLU A 55 0.43 4.61 12.59
CA GLU A 55 -0.16 4.90 13.91
C GLU A 55 0.09 3.76 14.90
N VAL A 56 -0.15 2.50 14.49
CA VAL A 56 0.15 1.32 15.30
C VAL A 56 1.64 1.25 15.63
N ARG A 57 2.52 1.48 14.64
CA ARG A 57 3.97 1.48 14.88
C ARG A 57 4.38 2.53 15.90
N ALA A 58 3.83 3.74 15.80
CA ALA A 58 4.11 4.82 16.75
C ALA A 58 3.63 4.45 18.16
N LEU A 59 2.42 3.88 18.29
CA LEU A 59 1.88 3.43 19.57
C LEU A 59 2.73 2.33 20.21
N LEU A 60 3.13 1.32 19.43
CA LEU A 60 4.00 0.24 19.93
C LEU A 60 5.35 0.78 20.37
N GLN A 61 5.94 1.73 19.64
CA GLN A 61 7.19 2.37 20.04
C GLN A 61 7.05 3.16 21.35
N GLN A 62 5.95 3.88 21.54
CA GLN A 62 5.65 4.60 22.78
C GLN A 62 5.53 3.65 23.98
N GLY A 63 5.00 2.43 23.79
CA GLY A 63 4.88 1.44 24.84
C GLY A 63 6.20 0.77 25.25
N GLN A 64 7.25 0.90 24.43
CA GLN A 64 8.55 0.25 24.68
C GLN A 64 9.51 1.14 25.49
N CYS A 65 9.12 1.43 26.73
CA CYS A 65 9.91 2.27 27.63
C CYS A 65 11.06 1.53 28.35
N ASP A 66 10.98 0.21 28.48
CA ASP A 66 11.96 -0.61 29.21
C ASP A 66 12.83 -1.42 28.25
N SER A 67 14.14 -1.19 28.28
CA SER A 67 15.12 -1.87 27.42
C SER A 67 15.19 -3.38 27.64
N ARG A 68 14.78 -3.88 28.81
CA ARG A 68 14.78 -5.31 29.13
C ARG A 68 13.71 -6.10 28.37
N TRP A 69 12.63 -5.43 27.99
CA TRP A 69 11.46 -6.02 27.33
C TRP A 69 11.29 -5.53 25.90
N GLN A 70 12.32 -4.90 25.35
CA GLN A 70 12.26 -4.34 24.02
C GLN A 70 12.14 -5.47 22.98
N LEU A 71 11.05 -5.42 22.22
CA LEU A 71 10.80 -6.30 21.10
C LEU A 71 11.82 -6.01 20.00
N ARG A 72 12.44 -7.08 19.49
CA ARG A 72 13.36 -6.99 18.35
C ARG A 72 12.67 -6.57 17.06
N GLU A 73 11.37 -6.88 16.94
CA GLU A 73 10.57 -6.64 15.75
C GLU A 73 9.17 -6.20 16.16
N THR A 74 8.66 -5.17 15.49
CA THR A 74 7.28 -4.68 15.66
C THR A 74 6.52 -4.56 14.35
N ALA A 75 7.18 -4.82 13.21
CA ALA A 75 6.49 -4.80 11.92
C ALA A 75 5.56 -6.02 11.80
N VAL A 76 4.32 -5.77 11.38
CA VAL A 76 3.33 -6.84 11.13
C VAL A 76 3.72 -7.71 9.93
N TYR A 77 4.45 -7.16 8.96
CA TYR A 77 4.84 -7.89 7.76
C TYR A 77 6.08 -8.76 8.00
N PRO A 78 6.08 -10.04 7.56
CA PRO A 78 7.24 -10.90 7.65
C PRO A 78 8.47 -10.31 6.95
N LYS A 79 9.66 -10.59 7.47
CA LYS A 79 10.93 -10.15 6.85
C LYS A 79 11.16 -10.86 5.53
N LYS A 80 11.89 -10.22 4.60
CA LYS A 80 12.28 -10.80 3.29
C LYS A 80 12.93 -12.18 3.37
N GLN A 81 13.68 -12.44 4.44
CA GLN A 81 14.35 -13.72 4.67
C GLN A 81 13.39 -14.83 5.13
N SER A 82 12.21 -14.46 5.64
CA SER A 82 11.21 -15.42 6.10
C SER A 82 10.60 -16.17 4.94
N ARG A 83 10.26 -17.43 5.20
CA ARG A 83 9.50 -18.26 4.25
C ARG A 83 8.08 -17.73 4.01
N TYR A 84 7.58 -16.93 4.95
CA TYR A 84 6.27 -16.28 4.89
C TYR A 84 6.31 -14.89 4.27
N TYR A 85 7.47 -14.47 3.74
CA TYR A 85 7.55 -13.18 3.05
C TYR A 85 6.73 -13.21 1.77
N ASP A 86 5.76 -12.31 1.68
CA ASP A 86 5.04 -12.04 0.46
C ASP A 86 5.62 -10.80 -0.25
N PRO A 87 6.15 -10.93 -1.48
CA PRO A 87 6.63 -9.80 -2.27
C PRO A 87 5.51 -8.99 -2.94
N PHE A 88 4.29 -9.50 -2.99
CA PHE A 88 3.17 -8.90 -3.72
C PHE A 88 2.53 -7.74 -2.95
N CYS A 89 1.63 -7.02 -3.61
CA CYS A 89 0.89 -5.92 -3.00
C CYS A 89 -0.14 -6.50 -2.00
N PRO A 90 -0.10 -6.16 -0.69
CA PRO A 90 -1.06 -6.69 0.27
C PRO A 90 -2.52 -6.28 0.00
N ASP A 91 -2.71 -5.23 -0.81
CA ASP A 91 -4.04 -4.72 -1.18
C ASP A 91 -4.56 -5.33 -2.50
N ALA A 92 -3.72 -6.10 -3.20
CA ALA A 92 -3.98 -6.71 -4.50
C ALA A 92 -3.09 -7.96 -4.66
N GLU A 93 -3.33 -8.98 -3.82
CA GLU A 93 -2.58 -10.22 -3.84
C GLU A 93 -2.98 -11.10 -5.05
N PRO A 94 -2.05 -11.85 -5.64
CA PRO A 94 -2.34 -12.79 -6.71
C PRO A 94 -3.06 -14.04 -6.19
N MET A 95 -3.80 -14.71 -7.06
CA MET A 95 -4.53 -15.92 -6.74
C MET A 95 -3.57 -17.12 -6.54
N PRO A 96 -3.68 -17.89 -5.44
CA PRO A 96 -2.93 -19.14 -5.26
C PRO A 96 -3.46 -20.25 -6.19
N PRO A 97 -2.73 -21.37 -6.37
CA PRO A 97 -3.22 -22.44 -7.22
C PRO A 97 -4.38 -23.17 -6.53
N ASP A 98 -5.54 -23.22 -7.19
CA ASP A 98 -6.70 -24.00 -6.75
C ASP A 98 -6.51 -25.51 -6.96
N ASP A 99 -7.30 -26.31 -6.26
CA ASP A 99 -7.41 -27.72 -6.62
C ASP A 99 -8.06 -27.88 -8.02
N PRO A 100 -7.71 -28.92 -8.80
CA PRO A 100 -8.16 -29.04 -10.18
C PRO A 100 -9.68 -29.08 -10.38
N VAL A 101 -10.44 -29.53 -9.37
CA VAL A 101 -11.91 -29.63 -9.46
C VAL A 101 -12.54 -28.28 -9.16
N SER A 102 -12.14 -27.63 -8.06
CA SER A 102 -12.62 -26.28 -7.73
C SER A 102 -12.24 -25.27 -8.81
N HIS A 103 -11.06 -25.41 -9.43
CA HIS A 103 -10.64 -24.56 -10.54
C HIS A 103 -11.63 -24.60 -11.72
N GLN A 104 -12.15 -25.78 -12.07
CA GLN A 104 -13.16 -25.91 -13.13
C GLN A 104 -14.47 -25.21 -12.72
N LEU A 105 -14.88 -25.37 -11.47
CA LEU A 105 -16.09 -24.74 -10.93
C LEU A 105 -15.95 -23.22 -10.83
N MET A 106 -14.75 -22.69 -10.56
CA MET A 106 -14.47 -21.24 -10.57
C MET A 106 -14.72 -20.61 -11.95
N HIS A 107 -14.46 -21.35 -13.03
CA HIS A 107 -14.70 -20.88 -14.40
C HIS A 107 -16.15 -21.05 -14.86
N CYS A 108 -16.84 -22.10 -14.41
CA CYS A 108 -18.22 -22.34 -14.81
C CYS A 108 -18.97 -23.23 -13.80
N VAL A 109 -20.16 -22.78 -13.39
CA VAL A 109 -21.11 -23.58 -12.60
C VAL A 109 -22.45 -23.58 -13.31
N ASP A 110 -22.99 -24.77 -13.61
CA ASP A 110 -24.34 -24.90 -14.21
C ASP A 110 -24.50 -24.03 -15.50
N GLY A 111 -23.50 -24.07 -16.38
CA GLY A 111 -23.44 -23.31 -17.62
C GLY A 111 -23.24 -21.79 -17.46
N LYS A 112 -23.11 -21.28 -16.23
CA LYS A 112 -22.87 -19.87 -15.93
C LYS A 112 -21.38 -19.64 -15.75
N LYS A 113 -20.81 -18.79 -16.61
CA LYS A 113 -19.39 -18.41 -16.53
C LYS A 113 -19.10 -17.66 -15.25
N GLY A 114 -17.93 -17.93 -14.68
CA GLY A 114 -17.36 -17.18 -13.56
C GLY A 114 -17.01 -15.74 -13.95
N TRP A 115 -16.56 -14.97 -12.95
CA TRP A 115 -16.15 -13.59 -13.15
C TRP A 115 -14.89 -13.51 -14.06
N PRO A 116 -14.88 -12.69 -15.13
CA PRO A 116 -13.76 -12.68 -16.09
C PRO A 116 -12.42 -12.19 -15.53
N HIS A 117 -12.46 -11.47 -14.41
CA HIS A 117 -11.34 -10.70 -13.87
C HIS A 117 -10.71 -11.33 -12.62
N TRP A 118 -10.99 -12.62 -12.38
CA TRP A 118 -10.39 -13.37 -11.26
C TRP A 118 -8.85 -13.27 -11.25
N HIS A 119 -8.24 -13.21 -12.42
CA HIS A 119 -6.78 -13.20 -12.62
C HIS A 119 -6.18 -11.81 -12.80
N ASP A 120 -6.95 -10.72 -12.60
CA ASP A 120 -6.47 -9.34 -12.83
C ASP A 120 -5.29 -8.97 -11.91
N ASN A 121 -5.22 -9.55 -10.70
CA ASN A 121 -4.11 -9.36 -9.76
C ASN A 121 -2.95 -10.34 -9.99
N GLY A 122 -3.05 -11.20 -11.00
CA GLY A 122 -2.09 -12.26 -11.31
C GLY A 122 -2.32 -13.55 -10.51
N ASP A 123 -1.50 -14.55 -10.82
CA ASP A 123 -1.51 -15.87 -10.18
C ASP A 123 -0.14 -16.16 -9.56
N THR A 124 -0.12 -16.84 -8.41
CA THR A 124 1.09 -17.34 -7.77
C THR A 124 1.03 -18.86 -7.67
N TYR A 125 2.13 -19.53 -8.00
CA TYR A 125 2.28 -20.98 -7.81
C TYR A 125 3.00 -21.35 -6.52
N TYR A 126 3.45 -20.35 -5.76
CA TYR A 126 4.26 -20.54 -4.57
C TYR A 126 3.46 -20.15 -3.33
N VAL A 127 3.38 -21.07 -2.37
CA VAL A 127 2.80 -20.82 -1.03
C VAL A 127 3.83 -20.15 -0.11
N GLU A 128 5.12 -20.43 -0.33
CA GLU A 128 6.22 -19.84 0.42
C GLU A 128 7.08 -18.97 -0.49
N SER A 129 7.78 -18.00 0.09
CA SER A 129 8.72 -17.16 -0.66
C SER A 129 9.77 -18.02 -1.38
N PRO A 130 9.83 -18.06 -2.72
CA PRO A 130 10.73 -18.99 -3.43
C PRO A 130 12.21 -18.74 -3.13
N PHE A 131 12.56 -17.54 -2.64
CA PHE A 131 13.93 -17.12 -2.38
C PHE A 131 14.37 -17.25 -0.92
N TRP A 132 13.51 -17.68 0.02
CA TRP A 132 13.86 -17.70 1.45
C TRP A 132 15.11 -18.55 1.74
N ARG A 133 15.29 -19.65 0.99
CA ARG A 133 16.45 -20.56 1.13
C ARG A 133 17.77 -19.95 0.72
N ALA A 134 17.75 -18.90 -0.10
CA ALA A 134 18.92 -18.15 -0.52
C ALA A 134 19.45 -17.24 0.59
N TYR A 135 18.59 -16.85 1.55
CA TYR A 135 18.97 -16.06 2.71
C TYR A 135 19.54 -16.89 3.87
N LEU A 136 19.62 -18.22 3.73
CA LEU A 136 20.23 -19.08 4.74
C LEU A 136 21.74 -18.81 4.82
N PRO A 137 22.31 -18.72 6.04
CA PRO A 137 23.74 -18.50 6.22
C PRO A 137 24.51 -19.75 5.79
N ARG A 138 25.12 -19.70 4.61
CA ARG A 138 25.92 -20.78 4.03
C ARG A 138 27.40 -20.43 4.08
N ASP A 139 28.23 -21.45 4.28
CA ASP A 139 29.66 -21.33 4.08
C ASP A 139 30.04 -21.35 2.58
N GLU A 140 31.33 -21.22 2.28
CA GLU A 140 31.88 -21.29 0.92
C GLU A 140 31.58 -22.63 0.21
N ARG A 141 31.24 -23.67 0.97
CA ARG A 141 30.90 -25.00 0.47
C ARG A 141 29.39 -25.18 0.27
N GLY A 142 28.58 -24.17 0.58
CA GLY A 142 27.13 -24.20 0.48
C GLY A 142 26.41 -24.88 1.65
N VAL A 143 27.13 -25.27 2.71
CA VAL A 143 26.58 -25.90 3.91
C VAL A 143 26.03 -24.83 4.85
N VAL A 144 24.85 -25.09 5.41
CA VAL A 144 24.24 -24.17 6.38
C VAL A 144 24.93 -24.31 7.72
N VAL A 145 25.68 -23.29 8.13
CA VAL A 145 26.43 -23.29 9.40
C VAL A 145 25.62 -22.56 10.47
N LEU A 146 25.11 -23.33 11.43
CA LEU A 146 24.29 -22.82 12.52
C LEU A 146 25.05 -22.83 13.84
N ASP A 147 25.30 -21.65 14.38
CA ASP A 147 25.61 -21.50 15.80
C ASP A 147 24.30 -21.43 16.62
N ARG A 148 24.39 -21.53 17.95
CA ARG A 148 23.21 -21.51 18.83
C ARG A 148 22.38 -20.22 18.66
N ALA A 149 23.03 -19.07 18.49
CA ALA A 149 22.33 -17.79 18.38
C ALA A 149 21.59 -17.69 17.03
N ARG A 150 22.26 -18.02 15.94
CA ARG A 150 21.71 -18.08 14.57
C ARG A 150 20.59 -19.10 14.46
N ALA A 151 20.68 -20.22 15.14
CA ALA A 151 19.61 -21.21 15.17
C ALA A 151 18.32 -20.61 15.77
N VAL A 152 18.43 -19.88 16.88
CA VAL A 152 17.29 -19.19 17.51
C VAL A 152 16.77 -18.07 16.62
N ASP A 153 17.65 -17.26 16.04
CA ASP A 153 17.23 -16.14 15.18
C ASP A 153 16.50 -16.64 13.92
N LEU A 154 17.01 -17.69 13.27
CA LEU A 154 16.33 -18.34 12.14
C LEU A 154 15.00 -18.98 12.57
N ALA A 155 14.96 -19.62 13.73
CA ALA A 155 13.72 -20.18 14.25
C ALA A 155 12.65 -19.10 14.43
N LEU A 156 13.01 -17.92 14.96
CA LEU A 156 12.09 -16.79 15.09
C LEU A 156 11.65 -16.24 13.72
N ILE A 157 12.56 -16.08 12.76
CA ILE A 157 12.26 -15.57 11.41
C ILE A 157 11.27 -16.50 10.68
N HIS A 158 11.40 -17.81 10.85
CA HIS A 158 10.59 -18.82 10.18
C HIS A 158 9.46 -19.41 11.04
N SER A 159 9.18 -18.86 12.22
CA SER A 159 8.13 -19.35 13.12
C SER A 159 6.78 -18.67 12.83
N ARG A 160 5.77 -19.47 12.44
CA ARG A 160 4.40 -18.96 12.26
C ARG A 160 3.78 -18.55 13.59
N ASP A 161 4.11 -19.24 14.67
CA ASP A 161 3.54 -18.93 15.99
C ASP A 161 4.08 -17.61 16.53
N TYR A 162 5.38 -17.34 16.38
CA TYR A 162 5.95 -16.04 16.74
C TYR A 162 5.33 -14.91 15.90
N GLN A 163 5.25 -15.11 14.58
CA GLN A 163 4.61 -14.16 13.68
C GLN A 163 3.14 -13.89 14.06
N ARG A 164 2.38 -14.92 14.46
CA ARG A 164 1.01 -14.76 14.94
C ARG A 164 0.93 -13.91 16.22
N GLN A 165 1.90 -14.02 17.12
CA GLN A 165 1.94 -13.14 18.31
C GLN A 165 2.18 -11.68 17.94
N ILE A 166 3.04 -11.40 16.95
CA ILE A 166 3.24 -10.05 16.42
C ILE A 166 1.97 -9.52 15.76
N GLU A 167 1.28 -10.34 14.96
CA GLU A 167 -0.01 -9.99 14.35
C GLU A 167 -1.09 -9.69 15.41
N ASN A 168 -1.17 -10.49 16.48
CA ASN A 168 -2.10 -10.26 17.58
C ASN A 168 -1.80 -8.96 18.33
N LEU A 169 -0.52 -8.66 18.55
CA LEU A 169 -0.09 -7.40 19.16
C LEU A 169 -0.47 -6.21 18.27
N TYR A 170 -0.25 -6.33 16.95
CA TYR A 170 -0.66 -5.33 15.98
C TYR A 170 -2.17 -5.09 16.00
N LEU A 171 -3.00 -6.15 15.99
CA LEU A 171 -4.47 -6.03 16.04
C LEU A 171 -4.96 -5.40 17.35
N SER A 172 -4.30 -5.73 18.47
CA SER A 172 -4.62 -5.12 19.77
C SER A 172 -4.30 -3.63 19.78
N ALA A 173 -3.15 -3.24 19.23
CA ALA A 173 -2.76 -1.84 19.08
C ALA A 173 -3.68 -1.09 18.10
N LEU A 174 -4.06 -1.72 16.99
CA LEU A 174 -5.00 -1.16 16.01
C LEU A 174 -6.38 -0.89 16.62
N ASN A 175 -6.84 -1.74 17.53
CA ASN A 175 -8.07 -1.50 18.28
C ASN A 175 -7.94 -0.27 19.19
N VAL A 176 -6.80 -0.10 19.86
CA VAL A 176 -6.54 1.08 20.71
C VAL A 176 -6.48 2.37 19.88
N THR A 177 -5.85 2.35 18.70
CA THR A 177 -5.84 3.53 17.82
C THR A 177 -7.24 3.87 17.32
N ALA A 178 -8.06 2.86 17.01
CA ALA A 178 -9.46 3.06 16.64
C ALA A 178 -10.29 3.68 17.79
N GLU A 179 -10.12 3.23 19.03
CA GLU A 179 -10.80 3.83 20.19
C GLU A 179 -10.34 5.28 20.44
N ARG A 180 -9.04 5.58 20.34
CA ARG A 180 -8.53 6.96 20.44
C ARG A 180 -9.18 7.88 19.42
N PHE A 181 -9.27 7.45 18.17
CA PHE A 181 -9.94 8.20 17.11
C PHE A 181 -11.41 8.48 17.42
N ARG A 182 -12.11 7.56 18.09
CA ARG A 182 -13.51 7.77 18.51
C ARG A 182 -13.65 8.79 19.64
N PHE A 183 -12.64 8.93 20.51
CA PHE A 183 -12.64 9.92 21.59
C PHE A 183 -12.13 11.30 21.17
N ASP A 184 -11.41 11.41 20.04
CA ASP A 184 -10.90 12.67 19.47
C ASP A 184 -12.00 13.51 18.75
N VAL A 185 -13.28 13.17 18.93
CA VAL A 185 -14.46 13.89 18.40
C VAL A 185 -14.94 14.98 19.36
#